data_AF-A0A4S4KX20-F1
#
_entry.id   AF-A0A4S4KX20-F1
#
_cell.length_a   1.000
_cell.length_b   1.000
_cell.length_c   1.000
_cell.angle_alpha   90.00
_cell.angle_beta   90.00
_cell.angle_gamma   90.00
#
_symmetry.space_group_name_H-M   'P 1'
#
loop_
_entity.id
_entity.type
_entity.pdbx_description
1 polymer ?
#
loop_
_entity_poly.entity_id
_entity_poly.type
_entity_poly.pdbx_seq_one_letter_code
_entity_poly.pdbx_strand_id
1 'polypeptide(L)'
;MAEENAGTCLVTGAKARVRPYHLLQRCHWTNHPLLSRLEWSWGLKYDTIELDTSQNTVFLRHDLWELFASGKITLMPSVDIIDKLWARWEKLDLKSEFIQPIDEIYDGKDSFEYRLLPLMANVPAITRPSDNSEDNAATVYSYPFDEMPVVISCVKPHFIVQAAGEIIDGMVWNEKRSVGLAVSRIYGTSDLSAMDAVDTIVQSYLSWVFQSPPNHFACHPRIACPRIFDTTLDEPLRSPSLQPASGPIKSIRRSTSPAPYPHVSGHLTGGDGSSGPDLEGSREQVILRHTHTVSPYEEEALEDLDDWVDFCAQTAALHGWESVVVNDNDVRDYD
;
A
#
# COMPACT_ATOMS: atom_id res chain seq x y z
N MET A 1 11.93 25.31 17.50
CA MET A 1 12.67 24.04 17.66
C MET A 1 12.80 23.25 16.36
N ALA A 2 12.61 23.84 15.16
CA ALA A 2 12.58 23.10 13.89
C ALA A 2 13.96 22.88 13.21
N GLU A 3 15.04 23.42 13.77
CA GLU A 3 16.37 23.39 13.13
C GLU A 3 17.23 22.18 13.56
N GLU A 4 16.79 21.41 14.56
CA GLU A 4 17.68 20.47 15.27
C GLU A 4 17.99 19.19 14.47
N ASN A 5 17.23 18.89 13.40
CA ASN A 5 17.36 17.65 12.62
C ASN A 5 17.82 17.84 11.16
N ALA A 6 18.13 19.06 10.72
CA ALA A 6 18.54 19.31 9.32
C ALA A 6 19.89 18.66 8.92
N GLY A 7 20.59 18.03 9.88
CA GLY A 7 21.87 17.35 9.67
C GLY A 7 21.92 15.90 10.14
N THR A 8 20.79 15.30 10.53
CA THR A 8 20.73 13.92 11.02
C THR A 8 19.76 13.10 10.19
N CYS A 9 20.10 11.83 9.97
CA CYS A 9 19.21 10.87 9.36
C CYS A 9 18.04 10.61 10.32
N LEU A 10 16.82 10.90 9.89
CA LEU A 10 15.60 10.77 10.68
C LEU A 10 15.45 9.39 11.33
N VAL A 11 15.77 8.34 10.57
CA VAL A 11 15.56 6.94 10.98
C VAL A 11 16.68 6.43 11.88
N THR A 12 17.91 6.94 11.74
CA THR A 12 19.08 6.38 12.45
C THR A 12 19.77 7.34 13.41
N GLY A 13 19.47 8.64 13.37
CA GLY A 13 20.21 9.69 14.08
C GLY A 13 21.60 9.99 13.51
N ALA A 14 22.07 9.24 12.51
CA ALA A 14 23.42 9.40 11.96
C ALA A 14 23.59 10.74 11.21
N LYS A 15 24.71 11.44 11.42
CA LYS A 15 24.99 12.76 10.80
C LYS A 15 25.63 12.69 9.42
N ALA A 16 26.13 11.53 9.01
CA ALA A 16 26.93 11.39 7.80
C ALA A 16 26.09 11.06 6.56
N ARG A 17 26.37 11.73 5.44
CA ARG A 17 25.81 11.47 4.09
C ARG A 17 24.27 11.50 4.06
N VAL A 18 23.72 12.49 4.75
CA VAL A 18 22.27 12.71 4.82
C VAL A 18 21.83 13.58 3.64
N ARG A 19 20.68 13.27 3.05
CA ARG A 19 20.06 14.01 1.94
C ARG A 19 18.58 14.22 2.21
N PRO A 20 17.98 15.32 1.73
CA PRO A 20 16.54 15.50 1.81
C PRO A 20 15.82 14.51 0.89
N TYR A 21 14.65 14.06 1.32
CA TYR A 21 13.68 13.30 0.54
C TYR A 21 12.32 13.98 0.75
N HIS A 22 11.70 14.43 -0.34
CA HIS A 22 10.38 15.05 -0.31
C HIS A 22 9.33 13.97 -0.48
N LEU A 23 8.39 13.90 0.46
CA LEU A 23 7.35 12.87 0.46
C LEU A 23 6.40 13.05 -0.71
N LEU A 24 5.92 14.29 -0.92
CA LEU A 24 5.37 14.69 -2.20
C LEU A 24 6.49 15.11 -3.15
N GLN A 25 6.79 14.23 -4.11
CA GLN A 25 7.94 14.38 -5.00
C GLN A 25 7.89 15.66 -5.85
N ARG A 26 9.07 16.22 -6.10
CA ARG A 26 9.27 17.47 -6.85
C ARG A 26 8.72 17.45 -8.28
N CYS A 27 8.63 16.28 -8.90
CA CYS A 27 8.02 16.11 -10.21
C CYS A 27 6.54 16.56 -10.24
N HIS A 28 5.84 16.51 -9.10
CA HIS A 28 4.44 16.91 -8.98
C HIS A 28 4.26 18.40 -8.64
N TRP A 29 5.33 19.18 -8.43
CA TRP A 29 5.23 20.55 -7.91
C TRP A 29 4.80 21.58 -8.97
N THR A 30 4.90 21.25 -10.26
CA THR A 30 4.60 22.20 -11.34
C THR A 30 3.28 21.86 -12.02
N ASN A 31 2.24 22.67 -11.78
CA ASN A 31 0.94 22.62 -12.47
C ASN A 31 0.31 21.22 -12.55
N HIS A 32 0.54 20.40 -11.53
CA HIS A 32 -0.01 19.05 -11.51
C HIS A 32 -1.46 19.06 -10.99
N PRO A 33 -2.44 18.49 -11.71
CA PRO A 33 -3.84 18.42 -11.27
C PRO A 33 -3.99 17.81 -9.86
N LEU A 34 -3.09 16.89 -9.50
CA LEU A 34 -2.97 16.32 -8.15
C LEU A 34 -2.95 17.38 -7.04
N LEU A 35 -2.17 18.46 -7.20
CA LEU A 35 -2.04 19.47 -6.14
C LEU A 35 -3.39 20.10 -5.78
N SER A 36 -4.25 20.31 -6.77
CA SER A 36 -5.58 20.91 -6.54
C SER A 36 -6.52 19.94 -5.85
N ARG A 37 -6.36 18.63 -6.11
CA ARG A 37 -7.12 17.58 -5.42
C ARG A 37 -6.65 17.44 -3.97
N LEU A 38 -5.34 17.41 -3.74
CA LEU A 38 -4.76 17.37 -2.40
C LEU A 38 -5.18 18.58 -1.56
N GLU A 39 -5.03 19.80 -2.10
CA GLU A 39 -5.46 21.01 -1.40
C GLU A 39 -6.93 20.96 -1.01
N TRP A 40 -7.80 20.55 -1.94
CA TRP A 40 -9.22 20.43 -1.67
C TRP A 40 -9.53 19.37 -0.60
N SER A 41 -9.02 18.15 -0.75
CA SER A 41 -9.30 17.04 0.16
C SER A 41 -8.67 17.25 1.55
N TRP A 42 -7.61 18.05 1.62
CA TRP A 42 -7.00 18.49 2.88
C TRP A 42 -7.66 19.74 3.47
N GLY A 43 -8.69 20.30 2.84
CA GLY A 43 -9.38 21.52 3.30
C GLY A 43 -8.50 22.76 3.26
N LEU A 44 -7.49 22.78 2.39
CA LEU A 44 -6.63 23.93 2.12
C LEU A 44 -7.26 24.83 1.06
N LYS A 45 -6.78 26.08 1.01
CA LYS A 45 -7.13 26.98 -0.08
C LYS A 45 -6.38 26.56 -1.34
N TYR A 46 -6.94 26.92 -2.50
CA TYR A 46 -6.28 26.72 -3.77
C TYR A 46 -4.95 27.47 -3.82
N ASP A 47 -3.91 26.78 -4.27
CA ASP A 47 -2.54 27.29 -4.43
C ASP A 47 -1.87 27.75 -3.13
N THR A 48 -2.15 27.05 -2.01
CA THR A 48 -1.53 27.32 -0.70
C THR A 48 -0.76 26.15 -0.12
N ILE A 49 -0.63 25.03 -0.84
CA ILE A 49 0.20 23.90 -0.37
C ILE A 49 1.69 24.27 -0.37
N GLU A 50 2.34 24.21 0.78
CA GLU A 50 3.77 24.52 0.91
C GLU A 50 4.61 23.25 0.82
N LEU A 51 5.24 23.03 -0.35
CA LEU A 51 5.92 21.77 -0.67
C LEU A 51 7.41 21.74 -0.29
N ASP A 52 8.08 22.89 -0.27
CA ASP A 52 9.51 23.02 0.06
C ASP A 52 9.69 23.41 1.54
N THR A 53 9.12 22.58 2.43
CA THR A 53 9.13 22.80 3.88
C THR A 53 9.59 21.56 4.62
N SER A 54 9.96 21.72 5.89
CA SER A 54 10.24 20.60 6.79
C SER A 54 9.02 19.71 7.05
N GLN A 55 7.81 20.19 6.74
CA GLN A 55 6.58 19.41 6.89
C GLN A 55 6.40 18.34 5.80
N ASN A 56 7.08 18.49 4.65
CA ASN A 56 7.08 17.55 3.53
C ASN A 56 8.46 16.87 3.31
N THR A 57 9.45 17.19 4.14
CA THR A 57 10.84 16.77 3.91
C THR A 57 11.38 15.93 5.06
N VAL A 58 11.90 14.74 4.74
CA VAL A 58 12.69 13.92 5.67
C VAL A 58 14.15 13.92 5.25
N PHE A 59 15.05 13.84 6.23
CA PHE A 59 16.48 13.75 5.99
C PHE A 59 16.93 12.30 6.18
N LEU A 60 17.50 11.69 5.15
CA LEU A 60 17.83 10.26 5.15
C LEU A 60 19.29 10.02 4.76
N ARG A 61 19.92 9.03 5.40
CA ARG A 61 21.20 8.48 4.92
C ARG A 61 20.98 7.88 3.53
N HIS A 62 22.01 7.93 2.68
CA HIS A 62 21.90 7.53 1.27
C HIS A 62 21.26 6.16 1.02
N ASP A 63 21.60 5.14 1.79
CA ASP A 63 21.03 3.79 1.67
C ASP A 63 19.53 3.74 2.04
N LEU A 64 19.12 4.46 3.09
CA LEU A 64 17.71 4.58 3.45
C LEU A 64 16.95 5.42 2.43
N TRP A 65 17.57 6.47 1.91
CA TRP A 65 17.01 7.26 0.82
C TRP A 65 16.67 6.39 -0.38
N GLU A 66 17.56 5.45 -0.78
CA GLU A 66 17.29 4.50 -1.87
C GLU A 66 16.12 3.56 -1.56
N LEU A 67 15.99 3.11 -0.30
CA LEU A 67 14.86 2.27 0.12
C LEU A 67 13.52 3.03 0.09
N PHE A 68 13.50 4.30 0.50
CA PHE A 68 12.33 5.17 0.37
C PHE A 68 12.00 5.44 -1.10
N ALA A 69 12.98 5.85 -1.90
CA ALA A 69 12.80 6.17 -3.31
C ALA A 69 12.35 4.97 -4.15
N SER A 70 12.74 3.75 -3.76
CA SER A 70 12.30 2.51 -4.41
C SER A 70 11.00 1.91 -3.84
N GLY A 71 10.36 2.60 -2.88
CA GLY A 71 9.10 2.16 -2.27
C GLY A 71 9.21 0.88 -1.44
N LYS A 72 10.41 0.52 -0.97
CA LYS A 72 10.62 -0.70 -0.15
C LYS A 72 10.32 -0.50 1.32
N ILE A 73 10.44 0.74 1.79
CA ILE A 73 10.08 1.16 3.16
C ILE A 73 9.32 2.48 3.09
N THR A 74 8.50 2.72 4.09
CA THR A 74 7.86 4.01 4.33
C THR A 74 7.81 4.30 5.83
N LEU A 75 7.25 5.43 6.21
CA LEU A 75 6.86 5.69 7.60
C LEU A 75 5.35 5.47 7.74
N MET A 76 4.93 5.11 8.94
CA MET A 76 3.53 5.02 9.31
C MET A 76 3.29 5.88 10.56
N PRO A 77 2.24 6.73 10.58
CA PRO A 77 1.88 7.53 11.76
C PRO A 77 1.52 6.66 12.97
N SER A 78 1.43 7.26 14.16
CA SER A 78 0.87 6.60 15.34
C SER A 78 -0.60 6.19 15.13
N VAL A 79 -1.05 5.19 15.90
CA VAL A 79 -2.44 4.69 15.84
C VAL A 79 -3.45 5.82 16.14
N ASP A 80 -3.15 6.74 17.07
CA ASP A 80 -3.98 7.93 17.34
C ASP A 80 -4.23 8.76 16.06
N ILE A 81 -3.22 8.92 15.22
CA ILE A 81 -3.35 9.68 13.98
C ILE A 81 -4.12 8.87 12.92
N ILE A 82 -3.89 7.55 12.84
CA ILE A 82 -4.64 6.66 11.95
C ILE A 82 -6.12 6.69 12.30
N ASP A 83 -6.49 6.52 13.57
CA ASP A 83 -7.89 6.53 14.03
C ASP A 83 -8.59 7.86 13.71
N LYS A 84 -7.87 8.98 13.84
CA LYS A 84 -8.40 10.31 13.50
C LYS A 84 -8.57 10.51 12.00
N LEU A 85 -7.68 9.94 11.18
CA LEU A 85 -7.85 9.93 9.72
C LEU A 85 -9.06 9.08 9.32
N TRP A 86 -9.23 7.92 9.93
CA TRP A 86 -10.40 7.07 9.73
C TRP A 86 -11.70 7.79 10.10
N ALA A 87 -11.78 8.35 11.31
CA ALA A 87 -12.94 9.10 11.78
C ALA A 87 -13.24 10.35 10.93
N ARG A 88 -12.22 10.95 10.31
CA ARG A 88 -12.39 12.03 9.35
C ARG A 88 -12.97 11.51 8.04
N TRP A 89 -12.46 10.40 7.53
CA TRP A 89 -12.93 9.77 6.30
C TRP A 89 -14.40 9.33 6.42
N GLU A 90 -14.79 8.69 7.52
CA GLU A 90 -16.19 8.30 7.78
C GLU A 90 -17.17 9.49 7.78
N LYS A 91 -16.70 10.67 8.19
CA LYS A 91 -17.50 11.90 8.26
C LYS A 91 -17.45 12.71 6.97
N LEU A 92 -16.69 12.27 5.97
CA LEU A 92 -16.49 13.00 4.74
C LEU A 92 -17.77 12.97 3.91
N ASP A 93 -18.50 14.08 3.89
CA ASP A 93 -19.58 14.27 2.93
C ASP A 93 -18.99 14.67 1.57
N LEU A 94 -18.93 13.72 0.64
CA LEU A 94 -18.42 13.93 -0.71
C LEU A 94 -19.21 14.98 -1.51
N LYS A 95 -20.43 15.33 -1.07
CA LYS A 95 -21.27 16.36 -1.69
C LYS A 95 -21.09 17.74 -1.05
N SER A 96 -20.35 17.83 0.05
CA SER A 96 -20.10 19.09 0.74
C SER A 96 -19.21 20.00 -0.11
N GLU A 97 -19.58 21.29 -0.19
CA GLU A 97 -18.73 22.36 -0.74
C GLU A 97 -17.68 22.86 0.28
N PHE A 98 -17.61 22.23 1.44
CA PHE A 98 -16.66 22.56 2.49
C PHE A 98 -16.01 21.31 3.07
N ILE A 99 -14.68 21.29 3.04
CA ILE A 99 -13.85 20.26 3.67
C ILE A 99 -13.12 20.92 4.84
N GLN A 100 -13.26 20.37 6.04
CA GLN A 100 -12.53 20.87 7.21
C GLN A 100 -11.02 20.75 6.98
N PRO A 101 -10.18 21.73 7.37
CA PRO A 101 -8.73 21.61 7.27
C PRO A 101 -8.19 20.36 7.96
N ILE A 102 -7.30 19.62 7.29
CA ILE A 102 -6.77 18.36 7.81
C ILE A 102 -5.94 18.56 9.08
N ASP A 103 -5.29 19.72 9.24
CA ASP A 103 -4.50 20.02 10.43
C ASP A 103 -5.33 20.12 11.72
N GLU A 104 -6.65 20.32 11.62
CA GLU A 104 -7.53 20.35 12.80
C GLU A 104 -7.56 19.01 13.53
N ILE A 105 -7.34 17.89 12.84
CA ILE A 105 -7.30 16.56 13.48
C ILE A 105 -5.99 16.32 14.22
N TYR A 106 -5.01 17.22 14.12
CA TYR A 106 -3.72 17.06 14.78
C TYR A 106 -3.66 17.73 16.17
N ASP A 107 -4.77 18.29 16.66
CA ASP A 107 -4.89 18.92 17.98
C ASP A 107 -3.82 20.00 18.23
N GLY A 108 -3.40 20.71 17.17
CA GLY A 108 -2.36 21.75 17.25
C GLY A 108 -0.94 21.22 17.45
N LYS A 109 -0.69 19.91 17.30
CA LYS A 109 0.66 19.33 17.37
C LYS A 109 1.52 19.78 16.18
N ASP A 110 2.80 20.04 16.47
CA ASP A 110 3.85 20.41 15.51
C ASP A 110 4.86 19.29 15.26
N SER A 111 4.73 18.18 15.97
CA SER A 111 5.57 17.00 15.89
C SER A 111 4.75 15.74 16.10
N PHE A 112 5.17 14.67 15.43
CA PHE A 112 4.42 13.43 15.31
C PHE A 112 5.32 12.22 15.45
N GLU A 113 4.72 11.16 15.97
CA GLU A 113 5.34 9.85 16.11
C GLU A 113 5.13 9.01 14.86
N TYR A 114 6.22 8.40 14.41
CA TYR A 114 6.25 7.53 13.25
C TYR A 114 6.97 6.23 13.58
N ARG A 115 6.55 5.16 12.92
CA ARG A 115 7.27 3.89 12.90
C ARG A 115 7.73 3.58 11.48
N LEU A 116 8.90 2.97 11.36
CA LEU A 116 9.40 2.53 10.07
C LEU A 116 8.66 1.27 9.63
N LEU A 117 8.03 1.32 8.46
CA LEU A 117 7.22 0.23 7.93
C LEU A 117 7.93 -0.37 6.71
N PRO A 118 8.32 -1.66 6.74
CA PRO A 118 8.76 -2.35 5.55
C PRO A 118 7.56 -2.69 4.66
N LEU A 119 7.66 -2.32 3.40
CA LEU A 119 6.67 -2.61 2.37
C LEU A 119 7.03 -3.88 1.57
N MET A 120 8.27 -4.35 1.69
CA MET A 120 8.80 -5.53 1.01
C MET A 120 9.58 -6.41 2.00
N ALA A 121 9.61 -7.72 1.79
CA ALA A 121 10.28 -8.67 2.69
C ALA A 121 11.82 -8.65 2.60
N ASN A 122 12.40 -8.09 1.53
CA ASN A 122 13.84 -8.11 1.25
C ASN A 122 14.57 -6.84 1.70
N VAL A 123 14.06 -6.16 2.72
CA VAL A 123 14.70 -4.96 3.28
C VAL A 123 15.87 -5.38 4.18
N PRO A 124 17.09 -4.85 3.98
CA PRO A 124 18.25 -5.18 4.81
C PRO A 124 18.07 -4.65 6.24
N ALA A 125 18.79 -5.26 7.18
CA ALA A 125 18.84 -4.77 8.55
C ALA A 125 19.42 -3.34 8.63
N ILE A 126 18.86 -2.53 9.51
CA ILE A 126 19.23 -1.12 9.69
C ILE A 126 20.06 -0.99 10.96
N THR A 127 21.25 -0.41 10.81
CA THR A 127 22.15 -0.15 11.94
C THR A 127 22.00 1.30 12.41
N ARG A 128 21.67 1.49 13.69
CA ARG A 128 21.70 2.79 14.37
C ARG A 128 22.98 2.91 15.21
N PRO A 129 23.72 4.02 15.10
CA PRO A 129 24.80 4.30 16.04
C PRO A 129 24.22 4.42 17.46
N SER A 130 24.99 3.98 18.45
CA SER A 130 24.63 4.15 19.87
C SER A 130 24.61 5.63 20.23
N ASP A 131 23.59 6.03 20.99
CA ASP A 131 23.49 7.38 21.57
C ASP A 131 24.41 7.54 22.80
N ASN A 132 24.90 6.42 23.38
CA ASN A 132 25.73 6.43 24.59
C ASN A 132 27.22 6.48 24.24
N SER A 133 27.92 7.52 24.73
CA SER A 133 29.36 7.71 24.51
C SER A 133 30.25 6.63 25.16
N GLU A 134 29.70 5.78 26.02
CA GLU A 134 30.43 4.70 26.70
C GLU A 134 30.30 3.35 26.00
N ASP A 135 29.25 3.14 25.20
CA ASP A 135 28.99 1.89 24.51
C ASP A 135 28.95 2.13 23.00
N ASN A 136 30.07 1.86 22.32
CA ASN A 136 30.22 2.07 20.88
C ASN A 136 29.49 1.01 20.03
N ALA A 137 28.77 0.07 20.64
CA ALA A 137 28.08 -0.98 19.92
C ALA A 137 26.86 -0.41 19.19
N ALA A 138 26.90 -0.43 17.85
CA ALA A 138 25.76 -0.03 17.06
C ALA A 138 24.63 -1.07 17.18
N THR A 139 23.40 -0.60 17.37
CA THR A 139 22.22 -1.48 17.44
C THR A 139 21.73 -1.81 16.05
N VAL A 140 21.48 -3.10 15.79
CA VAL A 140 21.01 -3.60 14.50
C VAL A 140 19.54 -4.00 14.62
N TYR A 141 18.70 -3.39 13.79
CA TYR A 141 17.27 -3.69 13.71
C TYR A 141 17.00 -4.48 12.43
N SER A 142 16.29 -5.59 12.55
CA SER A 142 15.94 -6.46 11.42
C SER A 142 14.46 -6.39 11.12
N TYR A 143 14.06 -6.81 9.92
CA TYR A 143 12.66 -6.95 9.52
C TYR A 143 11.85 -7.71 10.60
N PRO A 144 10.63 -7.26 10.97
CA PRO A 144 9.88 -6.14 10.39
C PRO A 144 10.16 -4.79 11.08
N PHE A 145 11.22 -4.66 11.87
CA PHE A 145 11.61 -3.47 12.63
C PHE A 145 10.67 -3.13 13.79
N ASP A 146 10.03 -4.14 14.38
CA ASP A 146 9.15 -4.03 15.56
C ASP A 146 9.88 -3.55 16.82
N GLU A 147 11.16 -3.87 16.95
CA GLU A 147 12.03 -3.37 18.04
C GLU A 147 12.62 -1.98 17.77
N MET A 148 12.40 -1.42 16.57
CA MET A 148 12.99 -0.14 16.19
C MET A 148 12.34 1.01 16.95
N PRO A 149 13.13 1.96 17.51
CA PRO A 149 12.57 3.09 18.24
C PRO A 149 11.68 3.96 17.35
N VAL A 150 10.63 4.50 17.98
CA VAL A 150 9.75 5.50 17.37
C VAL A 150 10.58 6.69 16.88
N VAL A 151 10.21 7.19 15.70
CA VAL A 151 10.80 8.35 15.05
C VAL A 151 9.91 9.55 15.33
N ILE A 152 10.49 10.66 15.79
CA ILE A 152 9.78 11.93 15.99
C ILE A 152 10.14 12.89 14.87
N SER A 153 9.13 13.47 14.21
CA SER A 153 9.34 14.41 13.10
C SER A 153 8.29 15.51 13.09
N CYS A 154 8.65 16.68 12.55
CA CYS A 154 7.73 17.78 12.23
C CYS A 154 7.02 17.60 10.88
N VAL A 155 7.35 16.53 10.14
CA VAL A 155 6.60 16.14 8.94
C VAL A 155 5.13 15.99 9.29
N LYS A 156 4.23 16.46 8.43
CA LYS A 156 2.81 16.32 8.67
C LYS A 156 2.32 14.92 8.26
N PRO A 157 1.44 14.28 9.04
CA PRO A 157 0.97 12.92 8.74
C PRO A 157 0.35 12.75 7.35
N HIS A 158 -0.36 13.74 6.82
CA HIS A 158 -0.97 13.63 5.49
C HIS A 158 0.06 13.49 4.35
N PHE A 159 1.27 14.06 4.46
CA PHE A 159 2.32 13.81 3.47
C PHE A 159 2.84 12.37 3.54
N ILE A 160 2.94 11.80 4.75
CA ILE A 160 3.32 10.39 4.94
C ILE A 160 2.26 9.47 4.36
N VAL A 161 0.99 9.72 4.67
CA VAL A 161 -0.14 8.92 4.19
C VAL A 161 -0.27 9.02 2.67
N GLN A 162 -0.05 10.20 2.09
CA GLN A 162 -0.03 10.39 0.64
C GLN A 162 1.04 9.52 -0.02
N ALA A 163 2.28 9.57 0.48
CA ALA A 163 3.39 8.80 -0.08
C ALA A 163 3.25 7.29 0.16
N ALA A 164 2.80 6.88 1.35
CA ALA A 164 2.58 5.47 1.68
C ALA A 164 1.40 4.88 0.91
N GLY A 165 0.29 5.60 0.83
CA GLY A 165 -0.92 5.18 0.15
C GLY A 165 -0.71 4.95 -1.34
N GLU A 166 0.05 5.83 -2.01
CA GLU A 166 0.44 5.64 -3.42
C GLU A 166 1.14 4.30 -3.66
N ILE A 167 2.06 3.92 -2.77
CA ILE A 167 2.84 2.68 -2.91
C ILE A 167 1.96 1.46 -2.56
N ILE A 168 1.21 1.54 -1.46
CA ILE A 168 0.39 0.42 -0.97
C ILE A 168 -0.78 0.15 -1.90
N ASP A 169 -1.43 1.18 -2.45
CA ASP A 169 -2.56 1.02 -3.37
C ASP A 169 -2.18 0.14 -4.57
N GLY A 170 -1.00 0.37 -5.15
CA GLY A 170 -0.46 -0.39 -6.27
C GLY A 170 -0.05 -1.84 -5.97
N MET A 171 -0.13 -2.29 -4.71
CA MET A 171 0.19 -3.67 -4.32
C MET A 171 -0.97 -4.63 -4.57
N VAL A 172 -0.63 -5.90 -4.81
CA VAL A 172 -1.63 -6.97 -4.81
C VAL A 172 -2.04 -7.34 -3.38
N TRP A 173 -3.21 -7.98 -3.22
CA TRP A 173 -3.77 -8.34 -1.91
C TRP A 173 -2.79 -9.08 -0.97
N ASN A 174 -2.04 -10.05 -1.50
CA ASN A 174 -1.08 -10.82 -0.70
C ASN A 174 0.09 -9.96 -0.16
N GLU A 175 0.48 -8.93 -0.89
CA GLU A 175 1.49 -7.96 -0.47
C GLU A 175 0.91 -7.02 0.60
N LYS A 176 -0.30 -6.48 0.38
CA LYS A 176 -1.03 -5.69 1.40
C LYS A 176 -1.21 -6.47 2.71
N ARG A 177 -1.58 -7.74 2.63
CA ARG A 177 -1.66 -8.64 3.80
C ARG A 177 -0.32 -8.79 4.51
N SER A 178 0.78 -8.90 3.75
CA SER A 178 2.13 -8.98 4.33
C SER A 178 2.52 -7.69 5.05
N VAL A 179 2.11 -6.54 4.51
CA VAL A 179 2.25 -5.23 5.18
C VAL A 179 1.41 -5.20 6.47
N GLY A 180 0.16 -5.65 6.44
CA GLY A 180 -0.69 -5.75 7.64
C GLY A 180 -0.08 -6.60 8.75
N LEU A 181 0.53 -7.75 8.40
CA LEU A 181 1.27 -8.57 9.38
C LEU A 181 2.49 -7.85 9.97
N ALA A 182 3.19 -7.03 9.17
CA ALA A 182 4.28 -6.20 9.68
C ALA A 182 3.73 -5.11 10.63
N VAL A 183 2.63 -4.44 10.27
CA VAL A 183 1.95 -3.45 11.11
C VAL A 183 1.52 -4.04 12.45
N SER A 184 0.88 -5.23 12.45
CA SER A 184 0.47 -5.90 13.69
C SER A 184 1.65 -6.09 14.66
N ARG A 185 2.81 -6.52 14.16
CA ARG A 185 4.02 -6.70 14.96
C ARG A 185 4.60 -5.37 15.45
N ILE A 186 4.72 -4.40 14.54
CA ILE A 186 5.34 -3.09 14.81
C ILE A 186 4.53 -2.29 15.84
N TYR A 187 3.21 -2.42 15.83
CA TYR A 187 2.30 -1.68 16.71
C TYR A 187 1.78 -2.52 17.89
N GLY A 188 2.01 -3.83 17.89
CA GLY A 188 1.51 -4.74 18.92
C GLY A 188 -0.02 -4.87 18.93
N THR A 189 -0.65 -4.80 17.75
CA THR A 189 -2.11 -4.86 17.56
C THR A 189 -2.55 -6.18 16.94
N SER A 190 -3.85 -6.45 16.91
CA SER A 190 -4.38 -7.63 16.20
C SER A 190 -4.18 -7.49 14.70
N ASP A 191 -4.12 -8.64 13.99
CA ASP A 191 -4.04 -8.66 12.52
C ASP A 191 -5.18 -7.85 11.87
N LEU A 192 -6.39 -7.90 12.43
CA LEU A 192 -7.54 -7.14 11.94
C LEU A 192 -7.32 -5.63 12.08
N SER A 193 -6.97 -5.16 13.28
CA SER A 193 -6.71 -3.73 13.52
C SER A 193 -5.53 -3.21 12.69
N ALA A 194 -4.54 -4.07 12.43
CA ALA A 194 -3.42 -3.74 11.57
C ALA A 194 -3.84 -3.61 10.09
N MET A 195 -4.73 -4.48 9.61
CA MET A 195 -5.31 -4.36 8.27
C MET A 195 -6.18 -3.11 8.15
N ASP A 196 -7.03 -2.83 9.15
CA ASP A 196 -7.84 -1.60 9.18
C ASP A 196 -6.97 -0.33 9.10
N ALA A 197 -5.79 -0.35 9.74
CA ALA A 197 -4.84 0.75 9.67
C ALA A 197 -4.19 0.89 8.29
N VAL A 198 -3.89 -0.22 7.60
CA VAL A 198 -3.41 -0.21 6.21
C VAL A 198 -4.50 0.32 5.28
N ASP A 199 -5.74 -0.17 5.44
CA ASP A 199 -6.87 0.27 4.65
C ASP A 199 -7.19 1.75 4.89
N THR A 200 -7.06 2.24 6.12
CA THR A 200 -7.20 3.67 6.42
C THR A 200 -6.22 4.52 5.63
N ILE A 201 -4.96 4.09 5.48
CA ILE A 201 -3.95 4.80 4.68
C ILE A 201 -4.37 4.81 3.21
N VAL A 202 -4.77 3.65 2.67
CA VAL A 202 -5.18 3.50 1.28
C VAL A 202 -6.44 4.34 0.99
N GLN A 203 -7.49 4.21 1.80
CA GLN A 203 -8.74 4.93 1.61
C GLN A 203 -8.56 6.44 1.76
N SER A 204 -7.72 6.89 2.70
CA SER A 204 -7.33 8.30 2.80
C SER A 204 -6.69 8.78 1.50
N TYR A 205 -5.65 8.08 1.03
CA TYR A 205 -4.98 8.40 -0.23
C TYR A 205 -5.95 8.44 -1.42
N LEU A 206 -6.76 7.40 -1.61
CA LEU A 206 -7.73 7.30 -2.70
C LEU A 206 -8.72 8.48 -2.66
N SER A 207 -9.23 8.80 -1.48
CA SER A 207 -10.13 9.95 -1.32
C SER A 207 -9.46 11.28 -1.70
N TRP A 208 -8.15 11.42 -1.50
CA TRP A 208 -7.43 12.66 -1.81
C TRP A 208 -7.06 12.79 -3.29
N VAL A 209 -6.77 11.67 -3.96
CA VAL A 209 -6.29 11.70 -5.35
C VAL A 209 -7.41 11.57 -6.37
N PHE A 210 -8.55 10.97 -6.01
CA PHE A 210 -9.69 10.76 -6.92
C PHE A 210 -10.85 11.74 -6.70
N GLN A 211 -10.92 12.41 -5.55
CA GLN A 211 -11.93 13.44 -5.34
C GLN A 211 -11.64 14.66 -6.22
N SER A 212 -12.60 15.01 -7.06
CA SER A 212 -12.50 16.22 -7.89
C SER A 212 -12.95 17.43 -7.07
N PRO A 213 -12.14 18.50 -7.01
CA PRO A 213 -12.58 19.73 -6.37
C PRO A 213 -13.74 20.36 -7.16
N PRO A 214 -14.61 21.17 -6.52
CA PRO A 214 -15.63 21.94 -7.23
C PRO A 214 -15.02 22.79 -8.35
N ASN A 215 -15.75 22.99 -9.44
CA ASN A 215 -15.28 23.73 -10.62
C ASN A 215 -14.78 25.15 -10.32
N HIS A 216 -15.24 25.75 -9.22
CA HIS A 216 -14.85 27.10 -8.80
C HIS A 216 -13.59 27.12 -7.91
N PHE A 217 -13.11 25.97 -7.42
CA PHE A 217 -11.94 25.91 -6.53
C PHE A 217 -10.65 26.30 -7.24
N ALA A 218 -10.36 25.65 -8.38
CA ALA A 218 -9.19 25.90 -9.21
C ALA A 218 -9.52 26.82 -10.40
N CYS A 219 -10.12 27.99 -10.13
CA CYS A 219 -10.63 28.90 -11.16
C CYS A 219 -9.57 29.79 -11.84
N HIS A 220 -8.31 29.75 -11.37
CA HIS A 220 -7.21 30.54 -11.91
C HIS A 220 -5.94 29.69 -12.08
N PRO A 221 -5.03 30.02 -13.02
CA PRO A 221 -3.73 29.35 -13.11
C PRO A 221 -2.95 29.46 -11.79
N ARG A 222 -2.23 28.40 -11.42
CA ARG A 222 -1.32 28.43 -10.26
C ARG A 222 -0.22 29.45 -10.47
N ILE A 223 0.18 30.11 -9.40
CA ILE A 223 1.33 31.01 -9.39
C ILE A 223 2.56 30.12 -9.55
N ALA A 224 3.26 30.28 -10.67
CA ALA A 224 4.50 29.57 -10.89
C ALA A 224 5.50 29.96 -9.78
N CYS A 225 5.84 29.01 -8.91
CA CYS A 225 6.88 29.21 -7.93
C CYS A 225 8.20 29.44 -8.70
N PRO A 226 8.92 30.56 -8.49
CA PRO A 226 10.23 30.75 -9.10
C PRO A 226 11.10 29.55 -8.73
N ARG A 227 11.76 28.92 -9.70
CA ARG A 227 12.72 27.84 -9.44
C ARG A 227 13.88 28.41 -8.62
N ILE A 228 13.79 28.39 -7.30
CA ILE A 228 14.84 28.93 -6.42
C ILE A 228 16.00 27.93 -6.26
N PHE A 229 15.83 26.64 -6.61
CA PHE A 229 16.90 25.66 -6.45
C PHE A 229 17.10 24.79 -7.70
N ASP A 230 18.16 25.08 -8.43
CA ASP A 230 18.79 24.19 -9.40
C ASP A 230 20.22 23.91 -8.93
N THR A 231 20.50 22.66 -8.55
CA THR A 231 21.84 22.02 -8.56
C THR A 231 21.81 20.57 -8.08
N THR A 232 20.74 20.10 -7.43
CA THR A 232 20.51 18.66 -7.23
C THR A 232 19.21 18.28 -7.89
N LEU A 233 19.28 18.01 -9.19
CA LEU A 233 18.25 17.25 -9.89
C LEU A 233 18.09 15.93 -9.12
N ASP A 234 16.91 15.70 -8.55
CA ASP A 234 16.48 14.34 -8.27
C ASP A 234 16.49 13.64 -9.64
N GLU A 235 17.41 12.69 -9.82
CA GLU A 235 17.52 11.92 -11.05
C GLU A 235 16.15 11.27 -11.30
N PRO A 236 15.54 11.45 -12.48
CA PRO A 236 14.21 10.92 -12.72
C PRO A 236 14.23 9.41 -12.51
N LEU A 237 13.34 8.94 -11.62
CA LEU A 237 13.03 7.54 -11.41
C LEU A 237 12.88 6.89 -12.78
N ARG A 238 13.81 5.99 -13.14
CA ARG A 238 13.55 5.06 -14.24
C ARG A 238 12.34 4.25 -13.81
N SER A 239 11.22 4.50 -14.47
CA SER A 239 10.11 3.54 -14.51
C SER A 239 10.69 2.17 -14.84
N PRO A 240 10.26 1.07 -14.19
CA PRO A 240 10.64 -0.26 -14.64
C PRO A 240 10.06 -0.47 -16.04
N SER A 241 10.87 -0.19 -17.07
CA SER A 241 10.54 -0.53 -18.43
C SER A 241 10.54 -2.05 -18.53
N LEU A 242 9.35 -2.64 -18.68
CA LEU A 242 9.19 -3.98 -19.23
C LEU A 242 9.65 -3.94 -20.69
N GLN A 243 10.97 -3.97 -20.92
CA GLN A 243 11.50 -4.31 -22.23
C GLN A 243 11.80 -5.81 -22.25
N PRO A 244 11.22 -6.56 -23.21
CA PRO A 244 11.53 -7.97 -23.36
C PRO A 244 12.99 -8.09 -23.82
N ALA A 245 13.80 -8.76 -23.00
CA ALA A 245 15.15 -9.12 -23.37
C ALA A 245 15.11 -10.03 -24.61
N SER A 246 15.34 -9.43 -25.78
CA SER A 246 15.62 -10.17 -27.00
C SER A 246 17.04 -10.73 -26.94
N GLY A 247 17.15 -11.97 -26.48
CA GLY A 247 18.37 -12.78 -26.47
C GLY A 247 18.05 -14.25 -26.75
N PRO A 248 18.90 -14.98 -27.49
CA PRO A 248 18.50 -16.18 -28.21
C PRO A 248 18.25 -17.37 -27.29
N ILE A 249 17.04 -17.93 -27.38
CA ILE A 249 16.62 -19.16 -26.72
C ILE A 249 17.44 -20.33 -27.31
N LYS A 250 18.32 -20.92 -26.50
CA LYS A 250 18.91 -22.22 -26.79
C LYS A 250 17.89 -23.30 -26.46
N SER A 251 17.48 -24.04 -27.48
CA SER A 251 16.55 -25.17 -27.40
C SER A 251 17.04 -26.22 -26.38
N ILE A 252 16.29 -26.41 -25.29
CA ILE A 252 16.45 -27.58 -24.42
C ILE A 252 15.51 -28.68 -24.93
N ARG A 253 16.12 -29.79 -25.38
CA ARG A 253 15.43 -30.99 -25.83
C ARG A 253 14.70 -31.67 -24.66
N ARG A 254 13.43 -31.99 -24.86
CA ARG A 254 12.64 -32.90 -24.03
C ARG A 254 13.31 -34.29 -24.01
N SER A 255 13.53 -34.83 -22.82
CA SER A 255 13.77 -36.26 -22.62
C SER A 255 12.61 -36.83 -21.83
N THR A 256 11.75 -37.56 -22.52
CA THR A 256 10.65 -38.34 -21.95
C THR A 256 11.18 -39.69 -21.53
N SER A 257 10.97 -40.10 -20.29
CA SER A 257 10.86 -41.51 -19.93
C SER A 257 10.01 -41.67 -18.66
N PRO A 258 9.06 -42.64 -18.63
CA PRO A 258 8.09 -42.82 -17.57
C PRO A 258 8.50 -43.94 -16.60
N ALA A 259 8.00 -43.89 -15.36
CA ALA A 259 7.61 -45.03 -14.49
C ALA A 259 7.52 -44.57 -13.02
N PRO A 260 6.94 -45.37 -12.09
CA PRO A 260 5.68 -46.10 -12.17
C PRO A 260 4.82 -45.90 -10.88
N TYR A 261 3.52 -46.18 -10.98
CA TYR A 261 2.61 -46.30 -9.83
C TYR A 261 2.85 -47.60 -9.05
N PRO A 262 2.72 -47.62 -7.72
CA PRO A 262 2.59 -48.85 -6.95
C PRO A 262 1.11 -49.21 -6.70
N HIS A 263 0.81 -50.49 -6.87
CA HIS A 263 -0.47 -51.14 -6.59
C HIS A 263 -0.35 -52.06 -5.36
N VAL A 264 -1.40 -52.04 -4.52
CA VAL A 264 -2.02 -53.19 -3.78
C VAL A 264 -1.23 -53.71 -2.56
N SER A 265 -1.74 -54.17 -1.40
CA SER A 265 -3.03 -54.68 -0.84
C SER A 265 -2.94 -54.43 0.69
N GLY A 266 -3.98 -54.36 1.53
CA GLY A 266 -5.12 -55.27 1.68
C GLY A 266 -4.87 -56.28 2.82
N HIS A 267 -5.41 -56.03 4.03
CA HIS A 267 -5.63 -57.07 5.05
C HIS A 267 -6.68 -56.62 6.10
N LEU A 268 -7.86 -57.26 6.09
CA LEU A 268 -8.81 -57.27 7.21
C LEU A 268 -9.38 -58.69 7.37
N THR A 269 -9.18 -59.25 8.56
CA THR A 269 -9.92 -60.35 9.20
C THR A 269 -11.28 -59.81 9.67
N GLY A 270 -12.43 -60.48 9.71
CA GLY A 270 -12.84 -61.89 9.71
C GLY A 270 -13.91 -62.08 10.82
N GLY A 271 -15.08 -62.67 10.50
CA GLY A 271 -16.11 -63.15 11.45
C GLY A 271 -17.53 -62.67 11.16
N ASP A 272 -18.38 -63.49 10.51
CA ASP A 272 -19.50 -64.30 11.07
C ASP A 272 -20.81 -63.49 11.29
N GLY A 273 -22.02 -63.84 10.86
CA GLY A 273 -22.58 -64.95 10.09
C GLY A 273 -24.13 -64.85 10.07
N SER A 274 -24.76 -65.48 9.06
CA SER A 274 -26.15 -65.98 9.02
C SER A 274 -27.33 -65.14 8.44
N SER A 275 -27.95 -65.75 7.41
CA SER A 275 -29.38 -65.77 6.99
C SER A 275 -29.97 -64.66 6.09
N GLY A 276 -30.40 -65.02 4.87
CA GLY A 276 -31.18 -64.22 3.90
C GLY A 276 -32.71 -64.35 4.09
N PRO A 277 -33.59 -64.14 3.06
CA PRO A 277 -33.34 -63.75 1.66
C PRO A 277 -34.27 -62.63 1.07
N ASP A 278 -33.93 -62.22 -0.16
CA ASP A 278 -34.73 -61.72 -1.30
C ASP A 278 -35.58 -60.42 -1.31
N LEU A 279 -35.57 -59.83 -2.53
CA LEU A 279 -36.41 -58.78 -3.15
C LEU A 279 -35.96 -57.33 -2.87
N GLU A 280 -35.54 -56.50 -3.84
CA GLU A 280 -36.17 -56.01 -5.08
C GLU A 280 -36.25 -54.47 -4.94
N GLY A 281 -35.82 -53.71 -5.96
CA GLY A 281 -36.22 -52.30 -6.11
C GLY A 281 -35.12 -51.24 -5.97
N SER A 282 -34.75 -50.67 -7.12
CA SER A 282 -34.05 -49.39 -7.29
C SER A 282 -34.58 -48.25 -6.42
N ARG A 283 -33.70 -47.47 -5.79
CA ARG A 283 -33.84 -46.00 -5.69
C ARG A 283 -32.57 -45.30 -5.16
N GLU A 284 -32.16 -44.27 -5.92
CA GLU A 284 -31.55 -42.99 -5.51
C GLU A 284 -30.49 -43.03 -4.38
N GLN A 285 -29.21 -43.07 -4.77
CA GLN A 285 -28.13 -42.56 -3.91
C GLN A 285 -28.10 -41.03 -3.97
N VAL A 286 -28.49 -40.43 -2.86
CA VAL A 286 -28.23 -39.04 -2.49
C VAL A 286 -26.71 -38.85 -2.41
N ILE A 287 -26.15 -38.07 -3.32
CA ILE A 287 -24.81 -37.50 -3.15
C ILE A 287 -24.92 -36.44 -2.06
N LEU A 288 -24.34 -36.73 -0.88
CA LEU A 288 -24.08 -35.73 0.14
C LEU A 288 -23.22 -34.62 -0.48
N ARG A 289 -23.84 -33.47 -0.75
CA ARG A 289 -23.10 -32.21 -0.91
C ARG A 289 -22.39 -31.95 0.40
N HIS A 290 -21.06 -32.01 0.37
CA HIS A 290 -20.25 -31.38 1.39
C HIS A 290 -20.54 -29.88 1.29
N THR A 291 -21.33 -29.36 2.23
CA THR A 291 -21.43 -27.93 2.45
C THR A 291 -20.09 -27.49 3.00
N HIS A 292 -19.24 -26.98 2.12
CA HIS A 292 -18.17 -26.08 2.56
C HIS A 292 -18.86 -24.92 3.26
N THR A 293 -18.58 -24.76 4.55
CA THR A 293 -18.83 -23.52 5.27
C THR A 293 -18.00 -22.45 4.58
N VAL A 294 -18.64 -21.72 3.68
CA VAL A 294 -18.14 -20.47 3.10
C VAL A 294 -17.83 -19.57 4.29
N SER A 295 -16.60 -19.07 4.33
CA SER A 295 -16.19 -18.14 5.38
C SER A 295 -17.02 -16.87 5.22
N PRO A 296 -17.46 -16.20 6.29
CA PRO A 296 -18.20 -14.93 6.19
C PRO A 296 -17.47 -13.88 5.31
N TYR A 297 -16.15 -14.00 5.14
CA TYR A 297 -15.33 -13.18 4.24
C TYR A 297 -15.51 -13.47 2.74
N GLU A 298 -15.82 -14.70 2.34
CA GLU A 298 -16.12 -15.00 0.94
C GLU A 298 -17.50 -14.47 0.54
N GLU A 299 -18.41 -14.31 1.51
CA GLU A 299 -19.74 -13.75 1.29
C GLU A 299 -19.67 -12.21 1.14
N GLU A 300 -18.91 -11.53 2.01
CA GLU A 300 -18.69 -10.07 1.95
C GLU A 300 -17.89 -9.63 0.71
N ALA A 301 -16.86 -10.40 0.31
CA ALA A 301 -16.11 -10.14 -0.91
C ALA A 301 -16.92 -10.37 -2.20
N LEU A 302 -17.98 -11.19 -2.14
CA LEU A 302 -18.91 -11.37 -3.26
C LEU A 302 -19.90 -10.20 -3.33
N GLU A 303 -20.33 -9.65 -2.21
CA GLU A 303 -21.19 -8.47 -2.16
C GLU A 303 -20.45 -7.22 -2.72
N ASP A 304 -19.19 -7.01 -2.33
CA ASP A 304 -18.36 -5.91 -2.88
C ASP A 304 -18.09 -6.04 -4.38
N LEU A 305 -18.00 -7.27 -4.89
CA LEU A 305 -17.81 -7.54 -6.31
C LEU A 305 -19.09 -7.25 -7.10
N ASP A 306 -20.26 -7.63 -6.57
CA ASP A 306 -21.55 -7.35 -7.20
C ASP A 306 -21.84 -5.85 -7.23
N ASP A 307 -21.57 -5.12 -6.14
CA ASP A 307 -21.70 -3.66 -6.08
C ASP A 307 -20.76 -2.95 -7.07
N TRP A 308 -19.53 -3.46 -7.23
CA TRP A 308 -18.59 -2.94 -8.22
C TRP A 308 -19.03 -3.22 -9.67
N VAL A 309 -19.56 -4.42 -9.94
CA VAL A 309 -20.12 -4.79 -11.25
C VAL A 309 -21.33 -3.91 -11.58
N ASP A 310 -22.22 -3.68 -10.64
CA ASP A 310 -23.39 -2.82 -10.81
C ASP A 310 -23.00 -1.36 -11.02
N PHE A 311 -22.02 -0.85 -10.29
CA PHE A 311 -21.46 0.49 -10.51
C PHE A 311 -20.88 0.64 -11.93
N CYS A 312 -20.14 -0.38 -12.38
CA CYS A 312 -19.56 -0.42 -13.72
C CYS A 312 -20.65 -0.47 -14.81
N ALA A 313 -21.70 -1.27 -14.61
CA ALA A 313 -22.83 -1.38 -15.53
C ALA A 313 -23.64 -0.07 -15.63
N GLN A 314 -23.90 0.60 -14.50
CA GLN A 314 -24.59 1.90 -14.46
C GLN A 314 -23.77 2.99 -15.15
N THR A 315 -22.46 3.02 -14.90
CA THR A 315 -21.54 3.98 -15.53
C THR A 315 -21.47 3.78 -17.05
N ALA A 316 -21.41 2.52 -17.51
CA ALA A 316 -21.45 2.18 -18.93
C ALA A 316 -22.78 2.59 -19.60
N ALA A 317 -23.91 2.43 -18.89
CA ALA A 317 -25.23 2.83 -19.39
C ALA A 317 -25.41 4.36 -19.49
N LEU A 318 -24.82 5.13 -18.56
CA LEU A 318 -24.94 6.59 -18.51
C LEU A 318 -24.03 7.31 -19.51
N HIS A 319 -22.81 6.83 -19.69
CA HIS A 319 -21.78 7.55 -20.44
C HIS A 319 -21.36 6.87 -21.74
N GLY A 320 -21.87 5.67 -22.02
CA GLY A 320 -21.35 4.82 -23.08
C GLY A 320 -19.98 4.26 -22.71
N TRP A 321 -19.69 3.06 -23.18
CA TRP A 321 -18.40 2.42 -22.95
C TRP A 321 -17.60 2.47 -24.25
N GLU A 322 -16.52 3.24 -24.29
CA GLU A 322 -15.51 3.15 -25.34
C GLU A 322 -14.40 2.20 -24.88
N SER A 323 -14.49 0.95 -25.32
CA SER A 323 -13.39 0.01 -25.20
C SER A 323 -12.27 0.44 -26.15
N VAL A 324 -11.21 1.03 -25.60
CA VAL A 324 -9.98 1.25 -26.36
C VAL A 324 -9.18 -0.05 -26.32
N VAL A 325 -9.43 -0.93 -27.29
CA VAL A 325 -8.58 -2.10 -27.53
C VAL A 325 -7.28 -1.57 -28.15
N VAL A 326 -6.20 -1.63 -27.37
CA VAL A 326 -4.88 -1.09 -27.78
C VAL A 326 -4.20 -2.01 -28.81
N ASN A 327 -4.70 -3.23 -29.04
CA ASN A 327 -4.14 -4.14 -30.04
C ASN A 327 -5.15 -5.23 -30.47
N ASP A 328 -5.60 -5.20 -31.73
CA ASP A 328 -6.51 -6.20 -32.31
C ASP A 328 -5.90 -7.61 -32.45
N ASN A 329 -4.63 -7.78 -32.12
CA ASN A 329 -3.92 -9.05 -32.27
C ASN A 329 -4.15 -10.05 -31.13
N ASP A 330 -4.74 -9.63 -30.00
CA ASP A 330 -4.91 -10.51 -28.82
C ASP A 330 -6.23 -11.30 -28.82
N VAL A 331 -7.10 -11.14 -29.83
CA VAL A 331 -8.43 -11.76 -29.89
C VAL A 331 -8.49 -13.00 -30.81
N ARG A 332 -7.37 -13.42 -31.41
CA ARG A 332 -7.40 -14.43 -32.49
C ARG A 332 -7.26 -15.91 -32.09
N ASP A 333 -7.10 -16.26 -30.82
CA ASP A 333 -6.84 -17.66 -30.42
C ASP A 333 -7.84 -18.22 -29.39
N TYR A 334 -9.14 -18.08 -29.64
CA TYR A 334 -10.17 -18.88 -28.98
C TYR A 334 -11.21 -19.37 -30.01
N ASP A 335 -10.84 -20.41 -30.76
CA ASP A 335 -11.77 -21.31 -31.46
C ASP A 335 -11.70 -22.72 -30.82
#